data_AF-A0A142XI24-F1
#
_entry.id   AF-A0A142XI24-F1
#
_cell.length_a   1.000
_cell.length_b   1.000
_cell.length_c   1.000
_cell.angle_alpha   90.00
_cell.angle_beta   90.00
_cell.angle_gamma   90.00
#
_symmetry.space_group_name_H-M   'P 1'
#
loop_
_entity.id
_entity.type
_entity.pdbx_description
1 polymer ?
#
loop_
_entity_poly.entity_id
_entity_poly.type
_entity_poly.pdbx_seq_one_letter_code
_entity_poly.pdbx_strand_id
1 'polypeptide(L)'
;MYSSLVLSTALLAPAAPIPRDSGPNATGPAPRVLALKADESGTVRVIYTVPIKQTVTSVYFEMEGNQQVQKQIEHDVVNNQYFNRSLSEFNGKFTTADGTPLTADEAAARVKKGATVLASSDGKPIGKTWLRSVAPETVIMVADGLSHANIQWGGAPYPSTPAPQLTMLTTDDKGTVTVPTTSQPTNNNGYDEVMWDGGGRAIRIRGGRFIGNGYYGDGQTTDAKVVPKPLNEVKFDAYDIKGKLVPKGEVQKRLAAGGMAIVAGDGQMPDETYLKGFHDDVLVLVGAELVIPITPIDQTKKKQNGSFVKRNILPVEQTAPAADLPRLRAAPVLRVGVIKG
;
A
#
# COMPACT_ATOMS: atom_id res chain seq x y z
N MET A 1 63.61 39.37 31.80
CA MET A 1 63.14 38.48 30.72
C MET A 1 61.63 38.41 30.83
N TYR A 2 60.90 39.06 29.93
CA TYR A 2 59.44 39.12 29.93
C TYR A 2 58.87 38.09 28.96
N SER A 3 58.09 37.14 29.47
CA SER A 3 57.35 36.16 28.68
C SER A 3 56.22 36.87 27.92
N SER A 4 56.31 36.88 26.59
CA SER A 4 55.26 37.40 25.71
C SER A 4 54.12 36.39 25.60
N LEU A 5 52.93 36.81 26.05
CA LEU A 5 51.64 36.17 25.81
C LEU A 5 51.18 36.55 24.39
N VAL A 6 51.31 35.63 23.44
CA VAL A 6 50.66 35.77 22.12
C VAL A 6 49.25 35.20 22.25
N LEU A 7 48.31 36.10 22.54
CA LEU A 7 46.88 35.80 22.62
C LEU A 7 46.36 35.55 21.19
N SER A 8 45.87 34.35 20.95
CA SER A 8 45.33 33.89 19.66
C SER A 8 44.02 34.60 19.32
N THR A 9 44.09 35.62 18.46
CA THR A 9 42.93 36.28 17.85
C THR A 9 42.63 35.68 16.48
N ALA A 10 42.07 34.46 16.44
CA ALA A 10 41.69 33.82 15.18
C ALA A 10 40.40 33.00 15.31
N LEU A 11 39.29 33.58 15.78
CA LEU A 11 38.00 32.87 15.85
C LEU A 11 36.80 33.84 15.77
N LEU A 12 36.78 34.73 14.78
CA LEU A 12 35.58 35.52 14.42
C LEU A 12 35.43 35.64 12.89
N ALA A 13 35.75 34.58 12.15
CA ALA A 13 35.24 34.48 10.79
C ALA A 13 33.72 34.22 10.89
N PRO A 14 32.85 34.99 10.20
CA PRO A 14 31.45 34.65 10.09
C PRO A 14 31.38 33.22 9.57
N ALA A 15 30.75 32.32 10.33
CA ALA A 15 30.58 30.93 9.93
C ALA A 15 30.03 30.94 8.51
N ALA A 16 30.85 30.48 7.55
CA ALA A 16 30.39 30.31 6.18
C ALA A 16 29.08 29.50 6.27
N PRO A 17 28.00 29.92 5.57
CA PRO A 17 26.74 29.21 5.63
C PRO A 17 27.05 27.73 5.40
N ILE A 18 26.76 26.91 6.41
CA ILE A 18 26.98 25.46 6.36
C ILE A 18 26.38 25.04 5.01
N PRO A 19 27.20 24.46 4.09
CA PRO A 19 26.67 24.00 2.82
C PRO A 19 25.44 23.19 3.15
N ARG A 20 24.26 23.61 2.66
CA ARG A 20 23.05 22.81 2.81
C ARG A 20 23.43 21.45 2.26
N ASP A 21 23.64 20.48 3.16
CA ASP A 21 23.89 19.10 2.76
C ASP A 21 22.71 18.79 1.86
N SER A 22 22.99 18.61 0.58
CA SER A 22 21.98 18.26 -0.39
C SER A 22 21.41 16.95 0.13
N GLY A 23 20.23 17.02 0.75
CA GLY A 23 19.59 15.87 1.36
C GLY A 23 19.67 14.70 0.39
N PRO A 24 19.89 13.47 0.88
CA PRO A 24 20.18 12.33 0.02
C PRO A 24 19.18 12.28 -1.14
N ASN A 25 19.65 12.49 -2.37
CA ASN A 25 18.78 12.45 -3.54
C ASN A 25 18.45 10.98 -3.82
N ALA A 26 17.39 10.47 -3.21
CA ALA A 26 16.93 9.12 -3.44
C ALA A 26 16.39 9.00 -4.87
N THR A 27 17.01 8.14 -5.66
CA THR A 27 16.54 7.82 -7.00
C THR A 27 15.47 6.74 -6.94
N GLY A 28 14.29 7.02 -7.49
CA GLY A 28 13.18 6.07 -7.55
C GLY A 28 12.30 6.03 -6.29
N PRO A 29 11.15 5.33 -6.35
CA PRO A 29 10.25 5.22 -5.22
C PRO A 29 10.86 4.42 -4.07
N ALA A 30 10.36 4.63 -2.86
CA ALA A 30 10.71 3.80 -1.72
C ALA A 30 10.33 2.32 -1.98
N PRO A 31 11.17 1.35 -1.60
CA PRO A 31 10.84 -0.06 -1.71
C PRO A 31 9.75 -0.46 -0.71
N ARG A 32 9.02 -1.52 -1.05
CA ARG A 32 8.00 -2.12 -0.17
C ARG A 32 8.64 -3.16 0.72
N VAL A 33 8.28 -3.16 2.00
CA VAL A 33 8.69 -4.20 2.94
C VAL A 33 7.71 -5.35 2.84
N LEU A 34 8.21 -6.56 2.58
CA LEU A 34 7.44 -7.79 2.58
C LEU A 34 7.94 -8.67 3.71
N ALA A 35 7.04 -9.04 4.62
CA ALA A 35 7.28 -10.10 5.57
C ALA A 35 6.68 -11.39 5.00
N LEU A 36 7.55 -12.18 4.39
CA LEU A 36 7.19 -13.44 3.79
C LEU A 36 7.57 -14.57 4.76
N LYS A 37 6.75 -15.60 4.81
CA LYS A 37 7.04 -16.82 5.57
C LYS A 37 6.73 -18.03 4.69
N ALA A 38 7.43 -19.12 4.96
CA ALA A 38 7.10 -20.39 4.35
C ALA A 38 5.78 -20.91 4.92
N ASP A 39 4.92 -21.43 4.05
CA ASP A 39 3.73 -22.18 4.44
C ASP A 39 4.12 -23.56 5.03
N GLU A 40 3.11 -24.36 5.40
CA GLU A 40 3.31 -25.71 5.94
C GLU A 40 4.04 -26.66 4.97
N SER A 41 3.95 -26.40 3.66
CA SER A 41 4.70 -27.15 2.63
C SER A 41 6.17 -26.72 2.53
N GLY A 42 6.58 -25.70 3.27
CA GLY A 42 7.89 -25.10 3.15
C GLY A 42 8.02 -24.21 1.91
N THR A 43 6.93 -23.80 1.28
CA THR A 43 6.95 -22.91 0.10
C THR A 43 6.79 -21.46 0.56
N VAL A 44 7.70 -20.59 0.14
CA VAL A 44 7.58 -19.16 0.43
C VAL A 44 6.73 -18.50 -0.64
N ARG A 45 5.58 -17.96 -0.22
CA ARG A 45 4.58 -17.38 -1.12
C ARG A 45 4.42 -15.89 -0.86
N VAL A 46 4.26 -15.13 -1.94
CA VAL A 46 3.82 -13.74 -1.91
C VAL A 46 2.35 -13.72 -2.25
N ILE A 47 1.55 -13.21 -1.32
CA ILE A 47 0.13 -13.03 -1.51
C ILE A 47 -0.14 -11.54 -1.73
N TYR A 48 -0.80 -11.23 -2.84
CA TYR A 48 -1.07 -9.85 -3.20
C TYR A 48 -2.33 -9.74 -4.04
N THR A 49 -2.95 -8.56 -4.00
CA THR A 49 -4.04 -8.21 -4.90
C THR A 49 -3.57 -7.13 -5.88
N VAL A 50 -4.05 -7.20 -7.12
CA VAL A 50 -3.86 -6.14 -8.10
C VAL A 50 -5.23 -5.59 -8.47
N PRO A 51 -5.48 -4.29 -8.34
CA PRO A 51 -6.69 -3.70 -8.87
C PRO A 51 -6.62 -3.71 -10.40
N ILE A 52 -7.64 -4.29 -11.02
CA ILE A 52 -7.81 -4.41 -12.47
C ILE A 52 -9.10 -3.69 -12.85
N LYS A 53 -8.97 -2.74 -13.76
CA LYS A 53 -10.14 -2.09 -14.36
C LYS A 53 -10.80 -3.05 -15.35
N GLN A 54 -12.06 -3.35 -15.15
CA GLN A 54 -12.90 -4.14 -16.04
C GLN A 54 -14.06 -3.28 -16.52
N THR A 55 -14.16 -3.08 -17.83
CA THR A 55 -15.33 -2.42 -18.44
C THR A 55 -16.50 -3.41 -18.40
N VAL A 56 -17.55 -3.03 -17.68
CA VAL A 56 -18.78 -3.83 -17.55
C VAL A 56 -19.89 -3.11 -18.30
N THR A 57 -20.56 -3.84 -19.19
CA THR A 57 -21.78 -3.37 -19.86
C THR A 57 -22.97 -3.74 -18.98
N SER A 58 -23.54 -2.74 -18.30
CA SER A 58 -24.75 -2.93 -17.52
C SER A 58 -25.98 -2.55 -18.34
N VAL A 59 -26.97 -3.44 -18.27
CA VAL A 59 -28.29 -3.22 -18.83
C VAL A 59 -29.19 -2.69 -17.73
N TYR A 60 -29.86 -1.57 -17.98
CA TYR A 60 -30.94 -1.10 -17.12
C TYR A 60 -32.16 -0.75 -17.96
N PHE A 61 -33.32 -0.77 -17.32
CA PHE A 61 -34.56 -0.40 -17.97
C PHE A 61 -34.95 1.00 -17.53
N GLU A 62 -35.31 1.85 -18.48
CA GLU A 62 -35.80 3.21 -18.24
C GLU A 62 -37.20 3.35 -18.85
N MET A 63 -38.11 4.01 -18.14
CA MET A 63 -39.45 4.27 -18.66
C MET A 63 -39.41 5.53 -19.53
N GLU A 64 -39.59 5.37 -20.84
CA GLU A 64 -39.71 6.48 -21.79
C GLU A 64 -41.12 6.47 -22.38
N GLY A 65 -41.94 7.47 -22.04
CA GLY A 65 -43.29 7.61 -22.60
C GLY A 65 -44.21 6.40 -22.37
N ASN A 66 -44.29 5.89 -21.13
CA ASN A 66 -45.03 4.67 -20.75
C ASN A 66 -44.51 3.35 -21.35
N GLN A 67 -43.40 3.35 -22.08
CA GLN A 67 -42.75 2.13 -22.54
C GLN A 67 -41.45 1.88 -21.77
N GLN A 68 -41.23 0.62 -21.39
CA GLN A 68 -39.99 0.20 -20.76
C GLN A 68 -38.93 -0.02 -21.85
N VAL A 69 -37.93 0.86 -21.92
CA VAL A 69 -36.83 0.77 -22.89
C VAL A 69 -35.58 0.20 -22.20
N GLN A 70 -34.96 -0.79 -22.84
CA GLN A 70 -33.70 -1.37 -22.37
C GLN A 70 -32.53 -0.49 -22.83
N LYS A 71 -31.76 0.07 -21.89
CA LYS A 71 -30.55 0.84 -22.17
C LYS A 71 -29.30 0.09 -21.69
N GLN A 72 -28.20 0.30 -22.41
CA GLN A 72 -26.89 -0.23 -22.05
C GLN A 72 -25.95 0.92 -21.69
N ILE A 73 -25.40 0.88 -20.48
CA ILE A 73 -24.32 1.77 -20.05
C ILE A 73 -23.07 0.92 -19.81
N GLU A 74 -21.99 1.32 -20.46
CA GLU A 74 -20.65 0.85 -20.13
C GLU A 74 -20.12 1.71 -19.00
N HIS A 75 -19.67 1.08 -17.93
CA HIS A 75 -18.92 1.75 -16.90
C HIS A 75 -17.76 0.86 -16.48
N ASP A 76 -16.69 1.51 -16.02
CA ASP A 76 -15.52 0.81 -15.56
C ASP A 76 -15.68 0.47 -14.09
N VAL A 77 -15.50 -0.81 -13.77
CA VAL A 77 -15.47 -1.32 -12.40
C VAL A 77 -14.04 -1.72 -12.09
N VAL A 78 -13.53 -1.32 -10.93
CA VAL A 78 -12.22 -1.78 -10.44
C VAL A 78 -12.45 -3.06 -9.63
N ASN A 79 -11.91 -4.17 -10.12
CA ASN A 79 -11.96 -5.47 -9.46
C ASN A 79 -10.56 -5.82 -8.91
N ASN A 80 -10.48 -6.36 -7.69
CA ASN A 80 -9.22 -6.89 -7.19
C ASN A 80 -9.01 -8.31 -7.70
N GLN A 81 -7.96 -8.53 -8.49
CA GLN A 81 -7.52 -9.88 -8.80
C GLN A 81 -6.53 -10.35 -7.73
N TYR A 82 -6.82 -11.50 -7.14
CA TYR A 82 -5.97 -12.13 -6.13
C TYR A 82 -4.90 -12.99 -6.79
N PHE A 83 -3.68 -12.88 -6.27
CA PHE A 83 -2.55 -13.70 -6.66
C PHE A 83 -1.91 -14.31 -5.42
N ASN A 84 -1.61 -15.60 -5.52
CA ASN A 84 -0.82 -16.33 -4.56
C ASN A 84 0.28 -17.05 -5.34
N ARG A 85 1.48 -16.48 -5.34
CA ARG A 85 2.60 -16.97 -6.15
C ARG A 85 3.78 -17.33 -5.28
N SER A 86 4.47 -18.41 -5.61
CA SER A 86 5.75 -18.71 -4.98
C SER A 86 6.81 -17.69 -5.41
N LEU A 87 7.84 -17.47 -4.58
CA LEU A 87 8.94 -16.55 -4.93
C LEU A 87 9.60 -16.87 -6.29
N SER A 88 9.72 -18.15 -6.63
CA SER A 88 10.30 -18.60 -7.90
C SER A 88 9.43 -18.30 -9.13
N GLU A 89 8.12 -18.10 -8.97
CA GLU A 89 7.19 -17.77 -10.06
C GLU A 89 7.25 -16.30 -10.50
N PHE A 90 7.89 -15.42 -9.72
CA PHE A 90 7.91 -13.99 -10.01
C PHE A 90 8.80 -13.56 -11.18
N ASN A 91 9.54 -14.48 -11.81
CA ASN A 91 10.57 -14.18 -12.81
C ASN A 91 11.41 -12.93 -12.42
N GLY A 92 11.67 -12.79 -11.12
CA GLY A 92 12.29 -11.62 -10.51
C GLY A 92 13.79 -11.79 -10.41
N LYS A 93 14.49 -10.67 -10.26
CA LYS A 93 15.90 -10.64 -9.88
C LYS A 93 15.99 -10.53 -8.36
N PHE A 94 16.79 -11.40 -7.76
CA PHE A 94 17.05 -11.39 -6.33
C PHE A 94 18.50 -11.00 -6.08
N THR A 95 18.70 -10.10 -5.13
CA THR A 95 20.05 -9.76 -4.63
C THR A 95 20.01 -9.63 -3.12
N THR A 96 21.16 -9.56 -2.49
CA THR A 96 21.31 -9.02 -1.12
C THR A 96 21.34 -7.49 -1.16
N ALA A 97 21.33 -6.85 0.02
CA ALA A 97 21.38 -5.39 0.15
C ALA A 97 22.68 -4.77 -0.42
N ASP A 98 23.80 -5.51 -0.40
CA ASP A 98 25.07 -5.11 -1.01
C ASP A 98 25.14 -5.32 -2.54
N GLY A 99 24.09 -5.92 -3.12
CA GLY A 99 23.99 -6.18 -4.56
C GLY A 99 24.50 -7.55 -5.01
N THR A 100 24.92 -8.43 -4.10
CA THR A 100 25.29 -9.82 -4.46
C THR A 100 24.09 -10.55 -5.03
N PRO A 101 24.17 -11.13 -6.25
CA PRO A 101 23.06 -11.85 -6.86
C PRO A 101 22.71 -13.10 -6.05
N LEU A 102 21.41 -13.40 -5.98
CA LEU A 102 20.84 -14.61 -5.38
C LEU A 102 20.01 -15.36 -6.42
N THR A 103 20.05 -16.68 -6.36
CA THR A 103 19.04 -17.52 -7.01
C THR A 103 17.71 -17.45 -6.25
N ALA A 104 16.60 -17.83 -6.91
CA ALA A 104 15.29 -17.88 -6.26
C ALA A 104 15.28 -18.85 -5.06
N ASP A 105 16.01 -19.96 -5.14
CA ASP A 105 16.11 -20.95 -4.06
C ASP A 105 16.90 -20.42 -2.87
N GLU A 106 18.01 -19.70 -3.11
CA GLU A 106 18.77 -19.04 -2.04
C GLU A 106 17.96 -17.94 -1.37
N ALA A 107 17.24 -17.12 -2.15
CA ALA A 107 16.33 -16.11 -1.64
C ALA A 107 15.24 -16.75 -0.76
N ALA A 108 14.57 -17.80 -1.24
CA ALA A 108 13.57 -18.53 -0.47
C ALA A 108 14.16 -19.17 0.79
N ALA A 109 15.38 -19.72 0.73
CA ALA A 109 16.06 -20.28 1.89
C ALA A 109 16.39 -19.23 2.96
N ARG A 110 16.75 -18.00 2.57
CA ARG A 110 16.94 -16.88 3.51
C ARG A 110 15.63 -16.46 4.16
N VAL A 111 14.55 -16.36 3.38
CA VAL A 111 13.23 -16.02 3.92
C VAL A 111 12.72 -17.09 4.89
N LYS A 112 12.97 -18.38 4.61
CA LYS A 112 12.68 -19.48 5.56
C LYS A 112 13.41 -19.33 6.89
N LYS A 113 14.60 -18.72 6.88
CA LYS A 113 15.38 -18.38 8.09
C LYS A 113 14.93 -17.08 8.77
N GLY A 114 13.87 -16.43 8.26
CA GLY A 114 13.31 -15.21 8.82
C GLY A 114 13.85 -13.91 8.21
N ALA A 115 14.54 -13.97 7.07
CA ALA A 115 14.97 -12.75 6.38
C ALA A 115 13.76 -11.97 5.83
N THR A 116 13.79 -10.65 6.01
CA THR A 116 12.82 -9.72 5.41
C THR A 116 13.11 -9.59 3.91
N VAL A 117 12.07 -9.36 3.12
CA VAL A 117 12.20 -9.07 1.68
C VAL A 117 11.86 -7.61 1.42
N LEU A 118 12.73 -6.88 0.72
CA LEU A 118 12.46 -5.55 0.20
C LEU A 118 12.20 -5.63 -1.30
N ALA A 119 10.99 -5.30 -1.71
CA ALA A 119 10.57 -5.35 -3.11
C ALA A 119 10.56 -3.97 -3.76
N SER A 120 10.99 -3.90 -5.01
CA SER A 120 10.86 -2.68 -5.82
C SER A 120 9.40 -2.30 -6.04
N SER A 121 9.08 -1.03 -5.79
CA SER A 121 7.75 -0.46 -6.02
C SER A 121 7.44 -0.13 -7.48
N ASP A 122 8.41 -0.16 -8.38
CA ASP A 122 8.23 0.18 -9.80
C ASP A 122 8.85 -0.83 -10.77
N GLY A 123 9.32 -1.97 -10.24
CA GLY A 123 10.01 -3.00 -11.03
C GLY A 123 11.44 -2.62 -11.45
N LYS A 124 11.96 -1.47 -11.01
CA LYS A 124 13.34 -1.03 -11.28
C LYS A 124 14.27 -1.33 -10.12
N PRO A 125 15.61 -1.36 -10.34
CA PRO A 125 16.56 -1.50 -9.25
C PRO A 125 16.35 -0.45 -8.15
N ILE A 126 16.36 -0.90 -6.90
CA ILE A 126 16.23 -0.02 -5.74
C ILE A 126 17.46 0.88 -5.64
N GLY A 127 17.24 2.20 -5.49
CA GLY A 127 18.31 3.17 -5.36
C GLY A 127 19.22 2.89 -4.15
N LYS A 128 20.53 3.10 -4.31
CA LYS A 128 21.53 2.88 -3.24
C LYS A 128 21.21 3.63 -1.95
N THR A 129 20.59 4.81 -2.05
CA THR A 129 20.16 5.61 -0.90
C THR A 129 19.23 4.82 0.00
N TRP A 130 18.24 4.12 -0.56
CA TRP A 130 17.32 3.28 0.22
C TRP A 130 18.04 2.09 0.83
N LEU A 131 18.91 1.43 0.07
CA LEU A 131 19.65 0.23 0.52
C LEU A 131 20.60 0.50 1.70
N ARG A 132 20.99 1.76 1.95
CA ARG A 132 21.80 2.12 3.14
C ARG A 132 21.09 1.88 4.47
N SER A 133 19.75 1.81 4.47
CA SER A 133 18.96 1.52 5.68
C SER A 133 18.75 0.02 5.91
N VAL A 134 19.21 -0.81 4.98
CA VAL A 134 18.76 -2.20 4.87
C VAL A 134 19.84 -3.14 5.38
N ALA A 135 19.47 -4.05 6.28
CA ALA A 135 20.41 -5.01 6.84
C ALA A 135 20.98 -5.96 5.76
N PRO A 136 22.26 -6.38 5.83
CA PRO A 136 22.93 -7.16 4.78
C PRO A 136 22.23 -8.48 4.41
N GLU A 137 21.57 -9.11 5.37
CA GLU A 137 20.84 -10.37 5.24
C GLU A 137 19.52 -10.25 4.46
N THR A 138 19.03 -9.02 4.26
CA THR A 138 17.77 -8.75 3.57
C THR A 138 17.83 -9.22 2.12
N VAL A 139 16.74 -9.85 1.68
CA VAL A 139 16.55 -10.20 0.27
C VAL A 139 15.95 -9.01 -0.46
N ILE A 140 16.65 -8.51 -1.46
CA ILE A 140 16.16 -7.50 -2.39
C ILE A 140 15.50 -8.19 -3.58
N MET A 141 14.27 -7.80 -3.90
CA MET A 141 13.49 -8.36 -4.98
C MET A 141 13.12 -7.27 -5.99
N VAL A 142 13.49 -7.48 -7.25
CA VAL A 142 13.07 -6.64 -8.38
C VAL A 142 12.29 -7.52 -9.33
N ALA A 143 10.97 -7.32 -9.40
CA ALA A 143 10.09 -8.08 -10.26
C ALA A 143 9.06 -7.18 -10.93
N ASP A 144 8.70 -7.52 -12.16
CA ASP A 144 7.61 -6.87 -12.87
C ASP A 144 6.26 -7.21 -12.23
N GLY A 145 5.33 -6.27 -12.23
CA GLY A 145 3.96 -6.47 -11.74
C GLY A 145 3.76 -6.25 -10.23
N LEU A 146 4.82 -6.00 -9.45
CA LEU A 146 4.69 -5.60 -8.04
C LEU A 146 4.34 -4.12 -7.85
N SER A 147 4.46 -3.29 -8.89
CA SER A 147 4.18 -1.86 -8.81
C SER A 147 2.75 -1.51 -8.42
N HIS A 148 1.83 -2.45 -8.65
CA HIS A 148 0.40 -2.31 -8.39
C HIS A 148 -0.09 -3.34 -7.37
N ALA A 149 0.82 -4.12 -6.78
CA ALA A 149 0.49 -5.19 -5.87
C ALA A 149 0.22 -4.65 -4.46
N ASN A 150 -1.02 -4.76 -4.00
CA ASN A 150 -1.34 -4.59 -2.59
C ASN A 150 -0.97 -5.89 -1.87
N ILE A 151 0.15 -5.84 -1.16
CA ILE A 151 0.71 -6.99 -0.45
C ILE A 151 -0.19 -7.28 0.75
N GLN A 152 -0.58 -8.54 0.91
CA GLN A 152 -1.39 -8.96 2.04
C GLN A 152 -0.54 -9.18 3.29
N TRP A 153 -1.16 -8.90 4.45
CA TRP A 153 -0.66 -9.11 5.80
C TRP A 153 -1.84 -9.66 6.64
N GLY A 154 -1.61 -10.21 7.85
CA GLY A 154 -2.70 -10.75 8.68
C GLY A 154 -2.32 -11.92 9.58
N GLY A 155 -3.31 -12.74 9.94
CA GLY A 155 -3.16 -13.83 10.92
C GLY A 155 -2.05 -14.83 10.62
N ALA A 156 -1.63 -15.54 11.67
CA ALA A 156 -0.53 -16.51 11.61
C ALA A 156 -0.65 -17.42 10.37
N PRO A 157 0.45 -17.61 9.61
CA PRO A 157 1.83 -17.31 9.97
C PRO A 157 2.32 -15.90 9.62
N TYR A 158 1.47 -15.01 9.13
CA TYR A 158 1.85 -13.66 8.71
C TYR A 158 1.93 -12.67 9.89
N PRO A 159 2.55 -11.49 9.69
CA PRO A 159 2.52 -10.43 10.70
C PRO A 159 1.11 -9.89 10.91
N SER A 160 0.82 -9.60 12.18
CA SER A 160 -0.43 -9.02 12.66
C SER A 160 -0.60 -7.54 12.32
N THR A 161 0.50 -6.83 12.05
CA THR A 161 0.49 -5.42 11.64
C THR A 161 0.63 -5.28 10.13
N PRO A 162 0.09 -4.19 9.54
CA PRO A 162 0.41 -3.79 8.17
C PRO A 162 1.93 -3.67 7.97
N ALA A 163 2.37 -3.93 6.74
CA ALA A 163 3.75 -3.67 6.36
C ALA A 163 4.03 -2.16 6.49
N PRO A 164 5.05 -1.78 7.27
CA PRO A 164 5.36 -0.38 7.41
C PRO A 164 6.07 0.13 6.15
N GLN A 165 6.13 1.45 5.99
CA GLN A 165 6.71 2.05 4.78
C GLN A 165 8.04 2.72 5.08
N LEU A 166 9.06 2.35 4.32
CA LEU A 166 10.33 3.07 4.34
C LEU A 166 10.12 4.46 3.75
N THR A 167 10.57 5.48 4.45
CA THR A 167 10.48 6.87 4.01
C THR A 167 11.78 7.61 4.28
N MET A 168 12.00 8.63 3.47
CA MET A 168 13.08 9.58 3.64
C MET A 168 12.44 10.94 3.79
N LEU A 169 12.48 11.45 5.02
CA LEU A 169 11.86 12.72 5.36
C LEU A 169 12.82 13.84 5.00
N THR A 170 12.28 14.89 4.37
CA THR A 170 13.07 16.04 3.94
C THR A 170 12.82 17.23 4.86
N THR A 171 13.85 18.07 4.99
CA THR A 171 13.71 19.37 5.64
C THR A 171 13.20 20.42 4.68
N ASP A 172 12.42 21.38 5.18
CA ASP A 172 12.09 22.61 4.44
C ASP A 172 13.29 23.57 4.34
N ASP A 173 13.06 24.76 3.79
CA ASP A 173 14.06 25.81 3.66
C ASP A 173 14.60 26.34 5.00
N LYS A 174 13.88 26.09 6.09
CA LYS A 174 14.23 26.47 7.47
C LYS A 174 14.91 25.34 8.24
N GLY A 175 15.11 24.18 7.63
CA GLY A 175 15.67 23.00 8.30
C GLY A 175 14.66 22.20 9.13
N THR A 176 13.36 22.51 9.02
CA THR A 176 12.30 21.80 9.74
C THR A 176 11.97 20.52 9.00
N VAL A 177 12.00 19.38 9.70
CA VAL A 177 11.58 18.09 9.13
C VAL A 177 10.09 18.13 8.81
N THR A 178 9.75 17.87 7.56
CA THR A 178 8.36 17.82 7.08
C THR A 178 7.93 16.38 6.82
N VAL A 179 6.69 16.06 7.16
CA VAL A 179 6.09 14.74 6.91
C VAL A 179 4.77 14.87 6.16
N PRO A 180 4.47 13.98 5.19
CA PRO A 180 3.14 13.88 4.63
C PRO A 180 2.18 13.39 5.73
N THR A 181 1.06 14.09 5.89
CA THR A 181 -0.01 13.70 6.80
C THR A 181 -1.33 13.72 6.07
N THR A 182 -2.31 12.97 6.58
CA THR A 182 -3.69 13.05 6.08
C THR A 182 -4.45 14.16 6.80
N SER A 183 -5.30 14.88 6.07
CA SER A 183 -6.23 15.85 6.66
C SER A 183 -7.36 15.18 7.48
N GLN A 184 -7.55 13.88 7.33
CA GLN A 184 -8.50 13.08 8.10
C GLN A 184 -7.75 11.90 8.70
N PRO A 185 -7.50 11.86 10.03
CA PRO A 185 -6.87 10.70 10.65
C PRO A 185 -7.69 9.46 10.29
N THR A 186 -6.98 8.37 9.94
CA THR A 186 -7.62 7.10 9.64
C THR A 186 -8.14 6.52 10.95
N ASN A 187 -9.28 7.04 11.43
CA ASN A 187 -9.98 6.57 12.64
C ASN A 187 -10.58 5.17 12.43
N ASN A 188 -10.45 4.64 11.22
CA ASN A 188 -10.91 3.32 10.87
C ASN A 188 -9.72 2.38 11.00
N ASN A 189 -9.88 1.33 11.80
CA ASN A 189 -9.16 0.06 11.71
C ASN A 189 -9.26 -0.60 10.30
N GLY A 190 -9.72 0.14 9.29
CA GLY A 190 -9.90 -0.25 7.91
C GLY A 190 -8.71 0.14 7.06
N TYR A 191 -7.50 -0.30 7.42
CA TYR A 191 -6.78 -1.00 6.37
C TYR A 191 -7.71 -2.13 5.98
N ASP A 192 -8.10 -2.22 4.71
CA ASP A 192 -9.10 -3.18 4.22
C ASP A 192 -8.71 -4.60 4.68
N GLU A 193 -9.21 -4.99 5.86
CA GLU A 193 -8.70 -6.12 6.63
C GLU A 193 -9.33 -7.36 6.02
N VAL A 194 -8.69 -7.86 4.97
CA VAL A 194 -8.89 -9.22 4.52
C VAL A 194 -8.13 -10.09 5.52
N MET A 195 -8.71 -10.31 6.71
CA MET A 195 -8.21 -11.34 7.61
C MET A 195 -8.40 -12.69 6.93
N TRP A 196 -7.39 -13.55 6.98
CA TRP A 196 -7.51 -14.93 6.53
C TRP A 196 -7.68 -15.82 7.74
N ASP A 197 -8.68 -16.71 7.73
CA ASP A 197 -8.68 -17.81 8.69
C ASP A 197 -7.46 -18.70 8.44
N GLY A 198 -6.97 -19.37 9.48
CA GLY A 198 -5.85 -20.31 9.40
C GLY A 198 -6.11 -21.52 8.47
N GLY A 199 -7.22 -21.54 7.72
CA GLY A 199 -7.53 -22.49 6.65
C GLY A 199 -7.42 -21.90 5.24
N GLY A 200 -6.89 -20.68 5.09
CA GLY A 200 -6.69 -20.05 3.79
C GLY A 200 -7.98 -19.50 3.16
N ARG A 201 -9.00 -19.15 3.95
CA ARG A 201 -10.17 -18.40 3.49
C ARG A 201 -10.13 -16.96 3.99
N ALA A 202 -10.36 -16.01 3.10
CA ALA A 202 -10.54 -14.61 3.44
C ALA A 202 -11.85 -14.45 4.24
N ILE A 203 -11.76 -14.09 5.52
CA ILE A 203 -12.87 -13.68 6.37
C ILE A 203 -12.73 -12.18 6.67
N ARG A 204 -13.64 -11.36 6.17
CA ARG A 204 -13.75 -9.95 6.57
C ARG A 204 -14.42 -9.88 7.95
N ILE A 205 -13.70 -9.49 9.01
CA ILE A 205 -14.25 -9.49 10.38
C ILE A 205 -14.77 -8.10 10.76
N ARG A 206 -16.11 -7.94 10.68
CA ARG A 206 -17.00 -6.93 11.31
C ARG A 206 -16.78 -5.44 10.97
N GLY A 207 -17.77 -4.64 10.58
CA GLY A 207 -19.24 -4.73 10.71
C GLY A 207 -20.01 -4.28 9.46
N GLY A 208 -19.60 -4.77 8.28
CA GLY A 208 -20.43 -4.74 7.08
C GLY A 208 -21.29 -6.01 7.00
N ARG A 209 -22.58 -5.86 6.70
CA ARG A 209 -23.51 -6.98 6.43
C ARG A 209 -22.88 -8.01 5.49
N PHE A 210 -23.09 -9.29 5.78
CA PHE A 210 -22.97 -10.35 4.78
C PHE A 210 -23.97 -10.04 3.65
N ILE A 211 -23.47 -9.57 2.51
CA ILE A 211 -24.20 -9.62 1.25
C ILE A 211 -23.38 -10.54 0.35
N GLY A 212 -23.92 -11.73 0.10
CA GLY A 212 -23.35 -12.66 -0.86
C GLY A 212 -23.31 -12.01 -2.25
N ASN A 213 -22.23 -12.31 -2.97
CA ASN A 213 -21.95 -11.92 -4.35
C ASN A 213 -21.65 -10.43 -4.61
N GLY A 214 -20.35 -10.14 -4.62
CA GLY A 214 -19.78 -8.98 -5.32
C GLY A 214 -20.02 -7.65 -4.63
N TYR A 215 -19.26 -6.66 -5.07
CA TYR A 215 -19.31 -5.25 -4.70
C TYR A 215 -18.46 -4.81 -3.50
N TYR A 216 -17.38 -4.11 -3.87
CA TYR A 216 -17.09 -2.79 -3.32
C TYR A 216 -18.41 -2.07 -3.05
N GLY A 217 -18.78 -1.90 -1.77
CA GLY A 217 -19.78 -0.91 -1.42
C GLY A 217 -19.29 0.44 -1.95
N ASP A 218 -20.19 1.20 -2.57
CA ASP A 218 -19.99 2.56 -3.05
C ASP A 218 -18.99 3.32 -2.18
N GLY A 219 -17.85 3.64 -2.80
CA GLY A 219 -16.75 4.32 -2.15
C GLY A 219 -17.23 5.64 -1.59
N GLN A 220 -17.13 5.78 -0.26
CA GLN A 220 -16.74 7.08 0.25
C GLN A 220 -15.31 7.29 -0.24
N THR A 221 -15.15 7.93 -1.39
CA THR A 221 -13.89 8.59 -1.72
C THR A 221 -13.60 9.51 -0.55
N THR A 222 -12.65 9.14 0.29
CA THR A 222 -12.27 10.01 1.39
C THR A 222 -11.66 11.25 0.74
N ASP A 223 -12.22 12.43 0.99
CA ASP A 223 -11.62 13.72 0.62
C ASP A 223 -10.33 14.01 1.43
N ALA A 224 -9.74 12.98 2.03
CA ALA A 224 -8.49 13.02 2.74
C ALA A 224 -7.38 13.51 1.80
N LYS A 225 -6.92 14.73 2.05
CA LYS A 225 -5.80 15.33 1.33
C LYS A 225 -4.53 14.99 2.06
N VAL A 226 -3.49 14.66 1.30
CA VAL A 226 -2.14 14.61 1.85
C VAL A 226 -1.61 16.04 1.95
N VAL A 227 -1.34 16.47 3.17
CA VAL A 227 -0.83 17.79 3.50
C VAL A 227 0.52 17.62 4.20
N PRO A 228 1.59 18.28 3.72
CA PRO A 228 2.85 18.29 4.43
C PRO A 228 2.69 19.09 5.73
N LYS A 229 3.13 18.53 6.86
CA LYS A 229 3.19 19.22 8.16
C LYS A 229 4.59 19.15 8.75
N PRO A 230 5.01 20.18 9.52
CA PRO A 230 6.17 20.06 10.39
C PRO A 230 6.03 18.87 11.34
N LEU A 231 7.07 18.05 11.47
CA LEU A 231 7.01 16.82 12.28
C LEU A 231 6.68 17.12 13.76
N ASN A 232 7.10 18.26 14.30
CA ASN A 232 6.79 18.70 15.66
C ASN A 232 5.30 19.01 15.89
N GLU A 233 4.52 19.24 14.83
CA GLU A 233 3.07 19.46 14.90
C GLU A 233 2.28 18.15 14.78
N VAL A 234 2.95 17.03 14.52
CA VAL A 234 2.33 15.71 14.35
C VAL A 234 2.41 14.92 15.65
N LYS A 235 1.33 14.20 15.98
CA LYS A 235 1.30 13.25 17.08
C LYS A 235 1.87 11.91 16.62
N PHE A 236 3.05 11.58 17.13
CA PHE A 236 3.72 10.30 16.90
C PHE A 236 4.58 9.93 18.10
N ASP A 237 4.82 8.64 18.23
CA ASP A 237 5.90 8.05 19.03
C ASP A 237 7.01 7.57 18.08
N ALA A 238 8.23 7.54 18.59
CA ALA A 238 9.39 7.13 17.83
C ALA A 238 10.21 6.11 18.59
N TYR A 239 10.64 5.08 17.90
CA TYR A 239 11.41 3.98 18.46
C TYR A 239 12.66 3.73 17.62
N ASP A 240 13.67 3.11 18.22
CA ASP A 240 14.68 2.40 17.44
C ASP A 240 14.10 1.05 16.95
N ILE A 241 14.82 0.34 16.08
CA ILE A 241 14.37 -0.96 15.57
C ILE A 241 14.18 -2.04 16.66
N LYS A 242 14.72 -1.81 17.88
CA LYS A 242 14.59 -2.71 19.03
C LYS A 242 13.37 -2.37 19.89
N GLY A 243 12.57 -1.38 19.47
CA GLY A 243 11.37 -0.94 20.17
C GLY A 243 11.66 -0.02 21.37
N LYS A 244 12.87 0.52 21.49
CA LYS A 244 13.19 1.49 22.55
C LYS A 244 12.77 2.89 22.10
N LEU A 245 12.04 3.59 22.98
CA LEU A 245 11.59 4.95 22.73
C LEU A 245 12.78 5.91 22.52
N VAL A 246 12.72 6.71 21.45
CA VAL A 246 13.70 7.74 21.11
C VAL A 246 13.08 9.13 21.35
N PRO A 247 13.73 10.04 22.10
CA PRO A 247 13.19 11.38 22.35
C PRO A 247 12.95 12.18 21.06
N LYS A 248 11.85 12.93 20.99
CA LYS A 248 11.46 13.70 19.79
C LYS A 248 12.55 14.66 19.29
N GLY A 249 13.29 15.31 20.18
CA GLY A 249 14.39 16.20 19.80
C GLY A 249 15.55 15.47 19.11
N GLU A 250 15.84 14.23 19.52
CA GLU A 250 16.84 13.39 18.89
C GLU A 250 16.36 12.88 17.54
N VAL A 251 15.09 12.47 17.43
CA VAL A 251 14.44 12.09 16.17
C VAL A 251 14.55 13.20 15.13
N GLN A 252 14.17 14.43 15.51
CA GLN A 252 14.25 15.59 14.61
C GLN A 252 15.68 15.84 14.14
N LYS A 253 16.67 15.75 15.04
CA LYS A 253 18.08 15.92 14.69
C LYS A 253 18.56 14.85 13.70
N ARG A 254 18.24 13.57 13.94
CA ARG A 254 18.63 12.46 13.07
C ARG A 254 17.97 12.57 11.69
N LEU A 255 16.69 12.88 11.63
CA LEU A 255 15.95 13.05 10.37
C LEU A 255 16.40 14.31 9.60
N ALA A 256 16.67 15.41 10.29
CA ALA A 256 17.21 16.62 9.66
C ALA A 256 18.61 16.40 9.07
N ALA A 257 19.38 15.46 9.63
CA ALA A 257 20.66 15.02 9.08
C ALA A 257 20.53 14.02 7.92
N GLY A 258 19.31 13.81 7.37
CA GLY A 258 19.05 12.87 6.28
C GLY A 258 18.89 11.42 6.73
N GLY A 259 18.62 11.17 8.01
CA GLY A 259 18.28 9.85 8.51
C GLY A 259 17.01 9.28 7.89
N MET A 260 16.95 7.95 7.77
CA MET A 260 15.78 7.24 7.25
C MET A 260 14.85 6.81 8.37
N ALA A 261 13.56 6.68 8.03
CA ALA A 261 12.55 6.22 8.95
C ALA A 261 11.64 5.17 8.30
N ILE A 262 11.13 4.27 9.11
CA ILE A 262 10.01 3.39 8.80
C ILE A 262 8.78 4.00 9.44
N VAL A 263 7.70 4.18 8.68
CA VAL A 263 6.45 4.77 9.16
C VAL A 263 5.36 3.71 9.28
N ALA A 264 4.75 3.66 10.47
CA ALA A 264 3.58 2.87 10.80
C ALA A 264 2.38 3.80 11.05
N GLY A 265 1.52 3.94 10.05
CA GLY A 265 0.37 4.84 10.07
C GLY A 265 -0.86 4.30 10.80
N ASP A 266 -0.83 3.05 11.25
CA ASP A 266 -1.88 2.40 12.05
C ASP A 266 -1.76 2.72 13.56
N GLY A 267 -0.70 3.42 13.96
CA GLY A 267 -0.43 3.73 15.36
C GLY A 267 0.05 2.54 16.19
N GLN A 268 0.43 1.44 15.55
CA GLN A 268 1.02 0.27 16.21
C GLN A 268 2.49 0.13 15.84
N MET A 269 3.28 -0.44 16.76
CA MET A 269 4.66 -0.80 16.43
C MET A 269 4.64 -1.94 15.41
N PRO A 270 5.35 -1.83 14.28
CA PRO A 270 5.43 -2.91 13.32
C PRO A 270 5.97 -4.19 13.96
N ASP A 271 5.44 -5.33 13.53
CA ASP A 271 5.96 -6.63 13.94
C ASP A 271 7.48 -6.75 13.69
N GLU A 272 8.18 -7.41 14.62
CA GLU A 272 9.64 -7.60 14.59
C GLU A 272 10.14 -8.18 13.26
N THR A 273 9.31 -8.99 12.58
CA THR A 273 9.64 -9.59 11.29
C THR A 273 9.86 -8.55 10.18
N TYR A 274 9.18 -7.40 10.24
CA TYR A 274 9.44 -6.29 9.32
C TYR A 274 10.76 -5.58 9.67
N LEU A 275 11.05 -5.44 10.95
CA LEU A 275 12.17 -4.64 11.45
C LEU A 275 13.53 -5.31 11.25
N LYS A 276 13.59 -6.64 11.16
CA LYS A 276 14.81 -7.42 10.87
C LYS A 276 15.50 -7.03 9.56
N GLY A 277 14.77 -6.42 8.62
CA GLY A 277 15.33 -5.99 7.35
C GLY A 277 16.13 -4.69 7.42
N PHE A 278 16.29 -4.08 8.60
CA PHE A 278 16.80 -2.72 8.73
C PHE A 278 17.96 -2.60 9.71
N HIS A 279 18.83 -1.62 9.47
CA HIS A 279 19.94 -1.30 10.35
C HIS A 279 19.48 -0.61 11.66
N ASP A 280 20.33 -0.71 12.68
CA ASP A 280 20.10 -0.15 14.02
C ASP A 280 19.90 1.38 14.06
N ASP A 281 20.33 2.10 13.03
CA ASP A 281 20.24 3.56 12.93
C ASP A 281 18.90 4.05 12.37
N VAL A 282 18.09 3.15 11.80
CA VAL A 282 16.76 3.47 11.27
C VAL A 282 15.78 3.73 12.41
N LEU A 283 15.00 4.80 12.27
CA LEU A 283 13.94 5.14 13.22
C LEU A 283 12.61 4.51 12.82
N VAL A 284 11.80 4.11 13.79
CA VAL A 284 10.42 3.66 13.58
C VAL A 284 9.49 4.74 14.11
N LEU A 285 8.72 5.37 13.22
CA LEU A 285 7.74 6.40 13.56
C LEU A 285 6.34 5.79 13.55
N VAL A 286 5.65 5.89 14.68
CA VAL A 286 4.33 5.28 14.90
C VAL A 286 3.31 6.37 15.18
N GLY A 287 2.25 6.47 14.37
CA GLY A 287 1.19 7.46 14.61
C GLY A 287 0.10 7.48 13.54
N ALA A 288 -1.15 7.62 13.97
CA ALA A 288 -2.33 7.61 13.08
C ALA A 288 -2.42 8.80 12.11
N GLU A 289 -1.70 9.89 12.37
CA GLU A 289 -1.62 11.04 11.45
C GLU A 289 -0.54 10.84 10.37
N LEU A 290 0.40 9.91 10.58
CA LEU A 290 1.44 9.57 9.63
C LEU A 290 0.86 8.69 8.53
N VAL A 291 0.13 9.32 7.62
CA VAL A 291 -0.36 8.64 6.43
C VAL A 291 0.74 8.56 5.41
N ILE A 292 0.89 7.37 4.83
CA ILE A 292 1.53 7.27 3.53
C ILE A 292 0.45 7.16 2.46
N PRO A 293 0.34 8.14 1.54
CA PRO A 293 -0.60 8.03 0.43
C PRO A 293 -0.34 6.74 -0.33
N ILE A 294 -1.30 5.82 -0.31
CA ILE A 294 -1.43 4.85 -1.39
C ILE A 294 -1.89 5.67 -2.57
N THR A 295 -0.98 5.97 -3.50
CA THR A 295 -1.35 6.73 -4.69
C THR A 295 -2.44 5.93 -5.40
N PRO A 296 -3.64 6.50 -5.66
CA PRO A 296 -4.66 5.82 -6.43
C PRO A 296 -4.04 5.39 -7.75
N ILE A 297 -4.11 4.10 -8.07
CA ILE A 297 -3.53 3.57 -9.29
C ILE A 297 -4.43 4.00 -10.44
N ASP A 298 -4.11 5.16 -11.02
CA ASP A 298 -4.73 5.61 -12.25
C ASP A 298 -4.14 4.84 -13.45
N GLN A 299 -4.67 3.65 -13.73
CA GLN A 299 -4.33 2.89 -14.94
C GLN A 299 -4.88 3.55 -16.23
N THR A 300 -5.59 4.68 -16.15
CA THR A 300 -6.28 5.27 -17.30
C THR A 300 -5.38 6.01 -18.29
N LYS A 301 -4.08 6.18 -18.00
CA LYS A 301 -3.13 6.84 -18.92
C LYS A 301 -2.44 5.93 -19.93
N LYS A 302 -2.98 4.75 -20.24
CA LYS A 302 -2.75 4.16 -21.57
C LYS A 302 -3.58 4.96 -22.58
N LYS A 303 -2.96 5.98 -23.18
CA LYS A 303 -3.42 6.80 -24.33
C LYS A 303 -4.77 6.35 -24.92
N GLN A 304 -5.88 6.89 -24.43
CA GLN A 304 -7.07 7.06 -25.26
C GLN A 304 -6.79 8.21 -26.25
N ASN A 305 -6.00 7.92 -27.29
CA ASN A 305 -5.95 8.72 -28.51
C ASN A 305 -7.04 8.29 -29.50
N GLY A 306 -8.11 7.66 -29.02
CA GLY A 306 -9.28 7.30 -29.80
C GLY A 306 -10.40 8.26 -29.47
N SER A 307 -10.71 9.16 -30.40
CA SER A 307 -11.97 9.89 -30.53
C SER A 307 -13.11 9.22 -29.76
N PHE A 308 -13.70 9.95 -28.81
CA PHE A 308 -15.08 9.69 -28.42
C PHE A 308 -15.92 9.83 -29.69
N VAL A 309 -16.18 8.70 -30.35
CA VAL A 309 -17.21 8.61 -31.37
C VAL A 309 -18.51 8.95 -30.64
N LYS A 310 -19.05 10.15 -30.89
CA LYS A 310 -20.43 10.46 -30.56
C LYS A 310 -21.27 9.30 -31.11
N ARG A 311 -21.85 8.49 -30.23
CA ARG A 311 -22.79 7.44 -30.65
C ARG A 311 -23.93 8.15 -31.38
N ASN A 312 -24.02 7.95 -32.69
CA ASN A 312 -25.28 8.13 -33.39
C ASN A 312 -26.23 7.10 -32.79
N ILE A 313 -27.17 7.59 -32.00
CA ILE A 313 -28.38 6.86 -31.63
C ILE A 313 -29.13 6.68 -32.95
N LEU A 314 -29.00 5.52 -33.59
CA LEU A 314 -29.90 5.17 -34.67
C LEU A 314 -31.29 4.94 -34.04
N PRO A 315 -32.34 5.61 -34.53
CA PRO A 315 -33.69 5.34 -34.07
C PRO A 315 -34.02 3.89 -34.41
N VAL A 316 -34.27 3.08 -33.37
CA VAL A 316 -34.83 1.75 -33.56
C VAL A 316 -36.28 1.96 -33.98
N GLU A 317 -36.56 1.72 -35.26
CA GLU A 317 -37.91 1.79 -35.80
C GLU A 317 -38.76 0.70 -35.15
N GLN A 318 -39.67 1.14 -34.30
CA GLN A 318 -40.55 0.30 -33.51
C GLN A 318 -41.64 -0.27 -34.41
N THR A 319 -41.44 -1.48 -34.92
CA THR A 319 -42.51 -2.27 -35.54
C THR A 319 -43.20 -3.12 -34.47
N ALA A 320 -44.39 -2.68 -34.09
CA ALA A 320 -45.35 -3.46 -33.29
C ALA A 320 -45.88 -4.66 -34.13
N PRO A 321 -46.44 -5.73 -33.52
CA PRO A 321 -47.67 -5.64 -32.73
C PRO A 321 -47.62 -6.41 -31.40
N ALA A 322 -48.53 -6.01 -30.49
CA ALA A 322 -48.79 -6.67 -29.22
C ALA A 322 -49.13 -8.15 -29.43
N ALA A 323 -48.23 -9.04 -28.99
CA ALA A 323 -48.56 -10.44 -28.76
C ALA A 323 -49.29 -10.55 -27.42
N ASP A 324 -50.53 -11.00 -27.49
CA ASP A 324 -51.38 -11.32 -26.35
C ASP A 324 -50.72 -12.47 -25.56
N LEU A 325 -50.04 -12.13 -24.46
CA LEU A 325 -49.37 -13.14 -23.62
C LEU A 325 -50.44 -13.97 -22.88
N PRO A 326 -50.34 -15.31 -22.90
CA PRO A 326 -51.30 -16.16 -22.21
C PRO A 326 -51.26 -15.89 -20.70
N ARG A 327 -52.43 -15.63 -20.11
CA ARG A 327 -52.62 -15.49 -18.66
C ARG A 327 -52.11 -16.76 -17.96
N LEU A 328 -50.99 -16.65 -17.26
CA LEU A 328 -50.49 -17.70 -16.36
C LEU A 328 -51.54 -17.92 -15.26
N ARG A 329 -52.16 -19.11 -15.24
CA ARG A 329 -52.98 -19.56 -14.11
C ARG A 329 -52.08 -19.73 -12.89
N ALA A 330 -52.49 -19.15 -11.76
CA ALA A 330 -51.81 -19.32 -10.48
C ALA A 330 -51.69 -20.80 -10.13
N ALA A 331 -50.47 -21.24 -9.80
CA ALA A 331 -50.22 -22.59 -9.30
C ALA A 331 -50.87 -22.77 -7.91
N PRO A 332 -51.43 -23.95 -7.60
CA PRO A 332 -52.01 -24.21 -6.29
C PRO A 332 -50.93 -24.18 -5.19
N VAL A 333 -51.23 -23.47 -4.11
CA VAL A 333 -50.40 -23.40 -2.91
C VAL A 333 -50.47 -24.75 -2.18
N LEU A 334 -49.37 -25.49 -2.18
CA LEU A 334 -49.21 -26.68 -1.33
C LEU A 334 -49.08 -26.24 0.14
N ARG A 335 -50.12 -26.50 0.94
CA ARG A 335 -50.02 -26.40 2.41
C ARG A 335 -49.29 -27.65 2.92
N VAL A 336 -48.11 -27.44 3.49
CA VAL A 336 -47.36 -28.47 4.21
C VAL A 336 -48.13 -28.82 5.49
N GLY A 337 -48.59 -30.07 5.58
CA GLY A 337 -49.24 -30.61 6.77
C GLY A 337 -48.22 -30.81 7.90
N VAL A 338 -48.55 -30.29 9.08
CA VAL A 338 -47.82 -30.54 10.32
C VAL A 338 -48.10 -31.98 10.77
N ILE A 339 -47.07 -32.83 10.75
CA ILE A 339 -47.12 -34.15 11.39
C ILE A 339 -46.87 -33.91 12.89
N LYS A 340 -47.87 -34.18 13.73
CA LYS A 340 -47.68 -34.28 15.19
C LYS A 340 -47.22 -35.70 15.53
N GLY A 341 -46.12 -35.78 16.28
CA GLY A 341 -45.76 -36.96 17.07
C GLY A 341 -46.53 -37.01 18.38
#